data_AF-A0AAD6VD94-F1
#
_entry.id   AF-A0AAD6VD94-F1
#
_cell.length_a   1.000
_cell.length_b   1.000
_cell.length_c   1.000
_cell.angle_alpha   90.00
_cell.angle_beta   90.00
_cell.angle_gamma   90.00
#
_symmetry.space_group_name_H-M   'P 1'
#
loop_
_entity.id
_entity.type
_entity.pdbx_description
1 polymer ?
#
loop_
_entity_poly.entity_id
_entity_poly.type
_entity_poly.pdbx_seq_one_letter_code
_entity_poly.pdbx_strand_id
1 'polypeptide(L)'
;MIMDDTAQWGFIEFIVVRGNHRAIPRDILENILFQGNAHMCPITVFVPTYPFAQTPDADAILRSRDGADFYIHTVILSLVSPVFETMFSLPQSLPTSAIPIIHVQENSISLDRALRFFYPPTQPLVVTFLELQEIIEILVSKYDMQSLAPMVKHHLGTFITSHPVGVYAVAFMHGWEDVGRAAAKECLKLPLREAVSLALPEINTLTTLAYHNLPYYHSRCAAAAKGTTQDLEWITIGHCPWRRDKYCWLGCKNNCHSESFGLGAGQKRLCLRRAGLVSPWFVEFVEKIGCLLAVTPGIIDQDSR
;
A
#
# COMPACT_ATOMS: atom_id res chain seq x y z
N MET A 1 2.77 -24.41 -52.50
CA MET A 1 1.31 -24.69 -52.56
C MET A 1 0.86 -24.82 -51.12
N ILE A 2 0.62 -23.70 -50.43
CA ILE A 2 -0.59 -22.84 -50.48
C ILE A 2 -1.61 -23.30 -49.42
N MET A 3 -1.79 -22.42 -48.42
CA MET A 3 -2.99 -22.10 -47.62
C MET A 3 -3.52 -23.20 -46.65
N ASP A 4 -4.12 -22.90 -45.49
CA ASP A 4 -4.54 -21.61 -44.91
C ASP A 4 -4.76 -21.70 -43.39
N ASP A 5 -4.90 -20.50 -42.84
CA ASP A 5 -5.30 -20.05 -41.51
C ASP A 5 -6.59 -20.63 -40.89
N THR A 6 -6.83 -20.19 -39.63
CA THR A 6 -8.09 -20.17 -38.85
C THR A 6 -8.32 -21.42 -37.96
N ALA A 7 -8.73 -21.37 -36.70
CA ALA A 7 -9.19 -20.33 -35.79
C ALA A 7 -8.95 -20.88 -34.35
N GLN A 8 -8.43 -20.11 -33.40
CA GLN A 8 -9.18 -19.21 -32.53
C GLN A 8 -10.19 -19.95 -31.61
N TRP A 9 -10.02 -19.72 -30.29
CA TRP A 9 -10.95 -20.01 -29.17
C TRP A 9 -10.85 -21.38 -28.47
N GLY A 10 -9.68 -21.72 -27.96
CA GLY A 10 -9.56 -22.59 -26.79
C GLY A 10 -9.74 -21.79 -25.50
N PHE A 11 -10.99 -21.53 -25.09
CA PHE A 11 -11.28 -20.96 -23.77
C PHE A 11 -12.71 -21.27 -23.27
N ILE A 12 -13.17 -22.52 -23.39
CA ILE A 12 -14.28 -23.02 -22.56
C ILE A 12 -14.02 -24.50 -22.21
N GLU A 13 -13.14 -24.74 -21.23
CA GLU A 13 -13.22 -25.87 -20.30
C GLU A 13 -12.64 -25.31 -18.98
N PHE A 14 -13.26 -25.35 -17.80
CA PHE A 14 -13.94 -26.46 -17.14
C PHE A 14 -14.86 -25.90 -16.03
N ILE A 15 -16.17 -26.16 -16.10
CA ILE A 15 -16.96 -26.38 -14.88
C ILE A 15 -17.10 -27.89 -14.77
N VAL A 16 -16.21 -28.51 -13.98
CA VAL A 16 -16.37 -29.91 -13.58
C VAL A 16 -17.47 -29.97 -12.53
N VAL A 17 -18.72 -30.23 -12.95
CA VAL A 17 -19.73 -30.84 -12.06
C VAL A 17 -19.56 -32.35 -12.17
N ARG A 18 -19.29 -32.98 -11.03
CA ARG A 18 -19.20 -34.43 -10.89
C ARG A 18 -20.50 -35.10 -11.37
N GLY A 19 -20.37 -36.04 -12.31
CA GLY A 19 -21.34 -37.12 -12.55
C GLY A 19 -22.04 -37.08 -13.92
N ASN A 20 -21.75 -38.11 -14.73
CA ASN A 20 -22.35 -38.50 -16.00
C ASN A 20 -21.98 -37.72 -17.28
N HIS A 21 -21.17 -38.38 -18.12
CA HIS A 21 -20.89 -38.03 -19.50
C HIS A 21 -22.15 -38.17 -20.37
N ARG A 22 -22.74 -37.03 -20.78
CA ARG A 22 -23.39 -36.88 -22.10
C ARG A 22 -23.12 -35.47 -22.60
N ALA A 23 -22.41 -35.36 -23.73
CA ALA A 23 -22.26 -34.11 -24.44
C ALA A 23 -23.65 -33.61 -24.87
N ILE A 24 -23.96 -32.35 -24.57
CA ILE A 24 -25.24 -31.74 -24.92
C ILE A 24 -25.18 -31.38 -26.42
N PRO A 25 -26.11 -31.89 -27.26
CA PRO A 25 -26.18 -31.56 -28.67
C PRO A 25 -26.33 -30.06 -28.95
N ARG A 26 -25.70 -29.56 -30.03
CA ARG A 26 -25.62 -28.13 -30.40
C ARG A 26 -26.99 -27.47 -30.56
N ASP A 27 -27.97 -28.23 -30.99
CA ASP A 27 -29.39 -27.89 -31.15
C ASP A 27 -30.11 -27.61 -29.82
N ILE A 28 -29.63 -28.16 -28.70
CA ILE A 28 -30.15 -27.83 -27.36
C ILE A 28 -29.51 -26.54 -26.85
N LEU A 29 -28.22 -26.31 -27.12
CA LEU A 29 -27.54 -25.04 -26.80
C LEU A 29 -28.15 -23.85 -27.55
N GLU A 30 -28.48 -24.03 -28.83
CA GLU A 30 -29.15 -22.99 -29.62
C GLU A 30 -30.58 -22.72 -29.13
N ASN A 31 -31.33 -23.74 -28.70
CA ASN A 31 -32.65 -23.53 -28.09
C ASN A 31 -32.59 -22.88 -26.70
N ILE A 32 -31.55 -23.12 -25.89
CA ILE A 32 -31.34 -22.46 -24.60
C ILE A 32 -30.97 -20.98 -24.78
N LEU A 33 -30.26 -20.63 -25.86
CA LEU A 33 -29.90 -19.23 -26.17
C LEU A 33 -31.05 -18.45 -26.85
N PHE A 34 -31.96 -19.12 -27.57
CA PHE A 34 -33.02 -18.46 -28.35
C PHE A 34 -34.44 -18.57 -27.78
N GLN A 35 -34.74 -19.47 -26.85
CA GLN A 35 -36.04 -19.48 -26.16
C GLN A 35 -35.95 -18.70 -24.85
N GLY A 36 -36.69 -17.59 -24.82
CA GLY A 36 -36.61 -16.59 -23.78
C GLY A 36 -36.76 -17.15 -22.37
N ASN A 37 -35.79 -16.80 -21.53
CA ASN A 37 -35.99 -16.67 -20.10
C ASN A 37 -35.41 -15.31 -19.69
N ALA A 38 -36.31 -14.39 -19.37
CA ALA A 38 -36.02 -13.06 -18.83
C ALA A 38 -35.49 -13.13 -17.38
N HIS A 39 -34.42 -13.91 -17.20
CA HIS A 39 -33.66 -14.05 -15.95
C HIS A 39 -32.15 -14.13 -16.21
N MET A 40 -31.67 -13.68 -17.38
CA MET A 40 -30.32 -13.13 -17.39
C MET A 40 -30.34 -11.95 -16.44
N CYS A 41 -29.65 -12.06 -15.30
CA CYS A 41 -29.29 -10.90 -14.51
C CYS A 41 -28.85 -9.84 -15.52
N PRO A 42 -29.47 -8.65 -15.55
CA PRO A 42 -28.95 -7.60 -16.41
C PRO A 42 -27.48 -7.51 -16.04
N ILE A 43 -26.60 -7.75 -17.01
CA ILE A 43 -25.21 -7.36 -16.85
C ILE A 43 -25.34 -5.87 -16.60
N THR A 44 -25.20 -5.45 -15.34
CA THR A 44 -25.22 -4.04 -14.99
C THR A 44 -23.94 -3.49 -15.56
N VAL A 45 -23.99 -3.10 -16.83
CA VAL A 45 -22.90 -2.42 -17.49
C VAL A 45 -22.72 -1.12 -16.73
N PHE A 46 -21.53 -0.91 -16.18
CA PHE A 46 -21.20 0.37 -15.57
C PHE A 46 -21.45 1.46 -16.61
N VAL A 47 -22.25 2.45 -16.24
CA VAL A 47 -22.54 3.60 -17.12
C VAL A 47 -21.73 4.78 -16.62
N PRO A 48 -20.70 5.22 -17.36
CA PRO A 48 -19.94 6.39 -16.98
C PRO A 48 -20.84 7.61 -16.84
N THR A 49 -20.64 8.35 -15.76
CA THR A 49 -21.38 9.59 -15.50
C THR A 49 -20.62 10.78 -16.09
N TYR A 50 -21.25 11.96 -16.08
CA TYR A 50 -20.56 13.19 -16.45
C TYR A 50 -19.21 13.32 -15.73
N PRO A 51 -18.11 13.65 -16.44
CA PRO A 51 -18.04 14.16 -17.82
C PRO A 51 -17.82 13.09 -18.92
N PHE A 52 -17.97 11.80 -18.63
CA PHE A 52 -17.63 10.70 -19.55
C PHE A 52 -18.84 10.05 -20.24
N ALA A 53 -20.05 10.52 -19.94
CA ALA A 53 -21.26 10.12 -20.66
C ALA A 53 -21.20 10.60 -22.12
N GLN A 54 -22.06 10.07 -22.99
CA GLN A 54 -22.07 10.44 -24.41
C GLN A 54 -22.24 11.95 -24.59
N THR A 55 -21.24 12.59 -25.20
CA THR A 55 -21.25 14.01 -25.56
C THR A 55 -20.91 14.21 -27.04
N PRO A 56 -21.47 15.24 -27.69
CA PRO A 56 -21.29 15.47 -29.12
C PRO A 56 -19.89 16.02 -29.50
N ASP A 57 -19.14 16.52 -28.52
CA ASP A 57 -17.79 17.08 -28.66
C ASP A 57 -16.67 16.05 -28.43
N ALA A 58 -17.01 14.85 -27.96
CA ALA A 58 -16.04 13.77 -27.79
C ALA A 58 -15.48 13.32 -29.16
N ASP A 59 -14.16 13.21 -29.23
CA ASP A 59 -13.40 12.86 -30.44
C ASP A 59 -12.82 11.44 -30.37
N ALA A 60 -12.93 10.75 -29.23
CA ALA A 60 -12.64 9.32 -29.08
C ALA A 60 -13.45 8.66 -27.95
N ILE A 61 -13.53 7.33 -28.00
CA ILE A 61 -14.14 6.49 -26.97
C ILE A 61 -13.07 5.56 -26.40
N LEU A 62 -12.85 5.60 -25.08
CA LEU A 62 -12.15 4.52 -24.38
C LEU A 62 -13.15 3.46 -23.95
N ARG A 63 -13.00 2.25 -24.45
CA ARG A 63 -13.81 1.10 -24.03
C ARG A 63 -13.04 0.29 -22.97
N SER A 64 -13.59 0.22 -21.77
CA SER A 64 -13.02 -0.56 -20.67
C SER A 64 -13.07 -2.07 -20.96
N ARG A 65 -12.32 -2.84 -20.19
CA ARG A 65 -12.25 -4.31 -20.30
C ARG A 65 -13.62 -4.99 -20.11
N ASP A 66 -14.45 -4.42 -19.25
CA ASP A 66 -15.82 -4.87 -18.95
C ASP A 66 -16.88 -4.21 -19.84
N GLY A 67 -16.46 -3.46 -20.87
CA GLY A 67 -17.33 -3.00 -21.96
C GLY A 67 -18.05 -1.67 -21.74
N ALA A 68 -17.67 -0.90 -20.72
CA ALA A 68 -18.18 0.46 -20.54
C ALA A 68 -17.47 1.45 -21.48
N ASP A 69 -18.24 2.35 -22.08
CA ASP A 69 -17.75 3.32 -23.06
C ASP A 69 -17.61 4.71 -22.43
N PHE A 70 -16.38 5.21 -22.38
CA PHE A 70 -16.02 6.53 -21.88
C PHE A 70 -15.78 7.47 -23.05
N TYR A 71 -16.64 8.47 -23.19
CA TYR A 71 -16.50 9.51 -24.21
C TYR A 71 -15.49 10.54 -23.70
N ILE A 72 -14.38 10.69 -24.43
CA ILE A 72 -13.26 11.52 -23.99
C ILE A 72 -12.83 12.53 -25.08
N HIS A 73 -12.01 13.49 -24.66
CA HIS A 73 -11.32 14.44 -25.51
C HIS A 73 -9.85 14.06 -25.61
N THR A 74 -9.38 13.64 -26.79
CA THR A 74 -8.01 13.19 -27.04
C THR A 74 -6.99 14.22 -26.61
N VAL A 75 -7.27 15.51 -26.82
CA VAL A 75 -6.39 16.62 -26.40
C VAL A 75 -6.07 16.59 -24.90
N ILE A 76 -7.03 16.27 -24.04
CA ILE A 76 -6.80 16.21 -22.59
C ILE A 76 -5.85 15.08 -22.26
N LEU A 77 -6.09 13.89 -22.84
CA LEU A 77 -5.27 12.71 -22.60
C LEU A 77 -3.85 12.88 -23.16
N SER A 78 -3.70 13.44 -24.37
CA SER A 78 -2.39 13.72 -24.98
C SER A 78 -1.57 14.72 -24.16
N LEU A 79 -2.21 15.74 -23.57
CA LEU A 79 -1.50 16.74 -22.74
C LEU A 79 -0.92 16.16 -21.46
N VAL A 80 -1.52 15.09 -20.92
CA VAL A 80 -1.07 14.48 -19.66
C VAL A 80 -0.28 13.19 -19.86
N SER A 81 -0.38 12.54 -21.02
CA SER A 81 0.20 11.22 -21.29
C SER A 81 0.88 11.15 -22.66
N PRO A 82 2.22 10.99 -22.70
CA PRO A 82 2.95 10.71 -23.94
C PRO A 82 2.51 9.40 -24.61
N VAL A 83 2.05 8.43 -23.82
CA VAL A 83 1.53 7.15 -24.31
C VAL A 83 0.26 7.37 -25.14
N PHE A 84 -0.68 8.15 -24.62
CA PHE A 84 -1.89 8.50 -25.36
C PHE A 84 -1.61 9.40 -26.55
N GLU A 85 -0.73 10.40 -26.41
CA GLU A 85 -0.29 11.24 -27.52
C GLU A 85 0.22 10.38 -28.70
N THR A 86 1.10 9.43 -28.40
CA THR A 86 1.62 8.49 -29.40
C THR A 86 0.49 7.62 -29.96
N MET A 87 -0.36 7.05 -29.11
CA MET A 87 -1.46 6.17 -29.52
C MET A 87 -2.44 6.85 -30.48
N PHE A 88 -2.77 8.12 -30.24
CA PHE A 88 -3.68 8.88 -31.11
C PHE A 88 -3.02 9.36 -32.40
N SER A 89 -1.68 9.51 -32.43
CA SER A 89 -0.94 9.89 -33.63
C SER A 89 -0.85 8.78 -34.69
N LEU A 90 -1.10 7.53 -34.30
CA LEU A 90 -1.01 6.38 -35.20
C LEU A 90 -2.19 6.38 -36.19
N PRO A 91 -1.95 6.06 -37.48
CA PRO A 91 -3.02 6.01 -38.47
C PRO A 91 -4.02 4.92 -38.10
N GLN A 92 -5.26 5.31 -37.80
CA GLN A 92 -6.35 4.37 -37.58
C GLN A 92 -7.03 4.06 -38.91
N SER A 93 -7.16 2.78 -39.25
CA SER A 93 -7.89 2.29 -40.42
C SER A 93 -9.40 2.31 -40.18
N LEU A 94 -9.94 3.49 -39.86
CA LEU A 94 -11.36 3.70 -39.59
C LEU A 94 -12.06 4.37 -40.79
N PRO A 95 -13.34 4.04 -41.02
CA PRO A 95 -14.16 4.80 -41.95
C PRO A 95 -14.28 6.26 -41.48
N THR A 96 -14.25 7.20 -42.44
CA THR A 96 -14.08 8.66 -42.25
C THR A 96 -15.16 9.36 -41.40
N SER A 97 -16.17 8.64 -40.92
CA SER A 97 -17.35 9.19 -40.24
C SER A 97 -17.65 8.59 -38.87
N ALA A 98 -16.78 7.73 -38.32
CA ALA A 98 -16.99 7.09 -37.02
C ALA A 98 -15.98 7.62 -35.98
N ILE A 99 -16.46 7.89 -34.76
CA ILE A 99 -15.61 8.22 -33.61
C ILE A 99 -14.75 6.98 -33.29
N PRO A 100 -13.43 7.11 -33.15
CA PRO A 100 -12.54 5.99 -32.86
C PRO A 100 -12.83 5.36 -31.49
N ILE A 101 -12.85 4.02 -31.45
CA ILE A 101 -13.00 3.23 -30.21
C ILE A 101 -11.67 2.57 -29.88
N ILE A 102 -11.15 2.84 -28.69
CA ILE A 102 -9.87 2.33 -28.20
C ILE A 102 -10.13 1.44 -27.00
N HIS A 103 -9.76 0.18 -27.12
CA HIS A 103 -9.89 -0.79 -26.04
C HIS A 103 -8.75 -0.66 -25.03
N VAL A 104 -9.09 -0.53 -23.75
CA VAL A 104 -8.14 -0.50 -22.64
C VAL A 104 -8.32 -1.72 -21.73
N GLN A 105 -7.30 -2.02 -20.92
CA GLN A 105 -7.29 -3.23 -20.06
C GLN A 105 -7.90 -2.97 -18.68
N GLU A 106 -8.08 -1.70 -18.32
CA GLU A 106 -8.71 -1.26 -17.08
C GLU A 106 -10.20 -1.65 -17.07
N ASN A 107 -10.69 -2.07 -15.91
CA ASN A 107 -12.13 -2.16 -15.70
C ASN A 107 -12.74 -0.75 -15.60
N SER A 108 -14.06 -0.68 -15.74
CA SER A 108 -14.80 0.58 -15.76
C SER A 108 -14.61 1.44 -14.51
N ILE A 109 -14.60 0.85 -13.31
CA ILE A 109 -14.45 1.57 -12.04
C ILE A 109 -13.06 2.19 -11.91
N SER A 110 -12.01 1.42 -12.18
CA SER A 110 -10.62 1.88 -12.09
C SER A 110 -10.33 2.95 -13.13
N LEU A 111 -10.85 2.79 -14.35
CA LEU A 111 -10.72 3.78 -15.41
C LEU A 111 -11.44 5.09 -15.08
N ASP A 112 -12.70 5.03 -14.63
CA ASP A 112 -13.48 6.22 -14.22
C ASP A 112 -12.72 7.01 -13.15
N ARG A 113 -12.24 6.32 -12.11
CA ARG A 113 -11.49 6.94 -11.02
C ARG A 113 -10.18 7.56 -11.48
N ALA A 114 -9.42 6.87 -12.33
CA ALA A 114 -8.17 7.39 -12.87
C ALA A 114 -8.40 8.64 -13.72
N LEU A 115 -9.38 8.63 -14.62
CA LEU A 115 -9.71 9.80 -15.45
C LEU A 115 -10.10 11.02 -14.61
N ARG A 116 -10.80 10.82 -13.49
CA ARG A 116 -11.19 11.92 -12.57
C ARG A 116 -10.03 12.67 -11.90
N PHE A 117 -8.79 12.17 -11.99
CA PHE A 117 -7.63 12.92 -11.47
C PHE A 117 -7.25 14.12 -12.34
N PHE A 118 -7.60 14.11 -13.62
CA PHE A 118 -7.13 15.12 -14.57
C PHE A 118 -8.21 15.66 -15.50
N TYR A 119 -9.42 15.12 -15.45
CA TYR A 119 -10.54 15.55 -16.30
C TYR A 119 -11.46 16.55 -15.58
N PRO A 120 -11.51 17.84 -15.98
CA PRO A 120 -12.41 18.82 -15.35
C PRO A 120 -13.90 18.52 -15.65
N PRO A 121 -14.85 18.96 -14.81
CA PRO A 121 -14.71 19.61 -13.50
C PRO A 121 -14.75 18.60 -12.35
N THR A 122 -14.05 17.47 -12.47
CA THR A 122 -14.13 16.41 -11.46
C THR A 122 -13.13 16.60 -10.33
N GLN A 123 -13.52 16.12 -9.14
CA GLN A 123 -12.62 15.95 -8.03
C GLN A 123 -12.39 14.44 -7.83
N PRO A 124 -11.14 13.97 -7.76
CA PRO A 124 -10.87 12.56 -7.55
C PRO A 124 -11.42 12.12 -6.20
N LEU A 125 -12.17 11.01 -6.19
CA LEU A 125 -12.65 10.35 -4.98
C LEU A 125 -11.83 9.08 -4.77
N VAL A 126 -11.00 9.08 -3.74
CA VAL A 126 -10.21 7.93 -3.29
C VAL A 126 -10.81 7.43 -1.99
N VAL A 127 -11.28 6.17 -1.97
CA VAL A 127 -11.95 5.60 -0.79
C VAL A 127 -10.99 4.73 0.00
N THR A 128 -10.10 3.99 -0.67
CA THR A 128 -9.18 3.06 -0.01
C THR A 128 -7.74 3.17 -0.53
N PHE A 129 -6.79 2.62 0.24
CA PHE A 129 -5.39 2.55 -0.15
C PHE A 129 -5.18 1.72 -1.44
N LEU A 130 -5.83 0.56 -1.54
CA LEU A 130 -5.72 -0.32 -2.71
C LEU A 130 -6.21 0.35 -3.99
N GLU A 131 -7.29 1.12 -3.91
CA GLU A 131 -7.79 1.91 -5.04
C GLU A 131 -6.77 2.97 -5.48
N LEU A 132 -6.15 3.67 -4.53
CA LEU A 132 -5.12 4.64 -4.84
C LEU A 132 -3.88 4.00 -5.48
N GLN A 133 -3.47 2.83 -4.97
CA GLN A 133 -2.36 2.08 -5.54
C GLN A 133 -2.64 1.71 -7.00
N GLU A 134 -3.82 1.17 -7.29
CA GLU A 134 -4.24 0.85 -8.65
C GLU A 134 -4.26 2.10 -9.55
N ILE A 135 -4.74 3.22 -9.04
CA ILE A 135 -4.75 4.49 -9.77
C ILE A 135 -3.32 4.99 -10.05
N ILE A 136 -2.39 4.87 -9.10
CA ILE A 136 -0.98 5.22 -9.30
C ILE A 136 -0.36 4.33 -10.38
N GLU A 137 -0.63 3.02 -10.36
CA GLU A 137 -0.15 2.09 -11.38
C GLU A 137 -0.70 2.46 -12.77
N ILE A 138 -1.97 2.80 -12.88
CA ILE A 138 -2.60 3.23 -14.14
C ILE A 138 -1.98 4.54 -14.63
N LEU A 139 -2.01 5.59 -13.81
CA LEU A 139 -1.64 6.94 -14.23
C LEU A 139 -0.13 7.06 -14.46
N VAL A 140 0.68 6.68 -13.47
CA VAL A 140 2.13 6.94 -13.47
C VAL A 140 2.89 5.82 -14.18
N SER A 141 2.62 4.56 -13.86
CA SER A 141 3.42 3.44 -14.39
C SER A 141 3.00 3.02 -15.79
N LYS A 142 1.68 2.94 -16.07
CA LYS A 142 1.17 2.41 -17.34
C LYS A 142 1.06 3.48 -18.43
N TYR A 143 0.48 4.64 -18.11
CA TYR A 143 0.23 5.70 -19.08
C TYR A 143 1.23 6.88 -18.99
N ASP A 144 2.29 6.75 -18.19
CA ASP A 144 3.39 7.71 -18.06
C ASP A 144 2.93 9.17 -17.79
N MET A 145 1.91 9.34 -16.96
CA MET A 145 1.36 10.65 -16.59
C MET A 145 2.15 11.29 -15.44
N GLN A 146 3.45 11.53 -15.65
CA GLN A 146 4.35 12.04 -14.60
C GLN A 146 3.92 13.40 -14.04
N SER A 147 3.21 14.22 -14.82
CA SER A 147 2.65 15.50 -14.36
C SER A 147 1.66 15.35 -13.20
N LEU A 148 1.02 14.18 -13.05
CA LEU A 148 0.06 13.87 -11.99
C LEU A 148 0.73 13.26 -10.74
N ALA A 149 2.00 12.86 -10.83
CA ALA A 149 2.73 12.22 -9.73
C ALA A 149 2.67 13.01 -8.41
N PRO A 150 2.84 14.36 -8.39
CA PRO A 150 2.74 15.12 -7.14
C PRO A 150 1.35 15.02 -6.47
N MET A 151 0.28 14.96 -7.28
CA MET A 151 -1.09 14.89 -6.78
C MET A 151 -1.40 13.53 -6.16
N VAL A 152 -1.07 12.43 -6.86
CA VAL A 152 -1.30 11.08 -6.33
C VAL A 152 -0.38 10.77 -5.15
N LYS A 153 0.84 11.30 -5.15
CA LYS A 153 1.77 11.22 -4.02
C LYS A 153 1.22 11.93 -2.77
N HIS A 154 0.56 13.08 -2.93
CA HIS A 154 -0.09 13.76 -1.82
C HIS A 154 -1.19 12.89 -1.20
N HIS A 155 -2.03 12.27 -2.03
CA HIS A 155 -3.05 11.33 -1.57
C HIS A 155 -2.43 10.10 -0.90
N LEU A 156 -1.29 9.60 -1.41
CA LEU A 156 -0.60 8.45 -0.83
C LEU A 156 -0.15 8.76 0.61
N GLY A 157 0.28 10.00 0.85
CA GLY A 157 0.67 10.48 2.17
C GLY A 157 -0.42 10.38 3.23
N THR A 158 -1.71 10.43 2.85
CA THR A 158 -2.82 10.35 3.82
C THR A 158 -2.99 8.93 4.40
N PHE A 159 -2.43 7.92 3.74
CA PHE A 159 -2.46 6.52 4.18
C PHE A 159 -1.25 6.10 5.01
N ILE A 160 -0.30 7.01 5.30
CA ILE A 160 0.94 6.70 6.02
C ILE A 160 0.66 6.04 7.38
N THR A 161 -0.35 6.49 8.12
CA THR A 161 -0.64 5.96 9.46
C THR A 161 -1.43 4.66 9.42
N SER A 162 -2.29 4.48 8.42
CA SER A 162 -3.17 3.30 8.30
C SER A 162 -2.52 2.14 7.57
N HIS A 163 -1.71 2.42 6.53
CA HIS A 163 -1.06 1.43 5.66
C HIS A 163 0.43 1.74 5.46
N PRO A 164 1.24 1.91 6.53
CA PRO A 164 2.63 2.37 6.40
C PRO A 164 3.51 1.44 5.56
N VAL A 165 3.28 0.13 5.59
CA VAL A 165 4.06 -0.84 4.81
C VAL A 165 3.75 -0.71 3.32
N GLY A 166 2.46 -0.65 2.96
CA GLY A 166 2.01 -0.43 1.58
C GLY A 166 2.44 0.92 1.03
N VAL A 167 2.33 1.99 1.84
CA VAL A 167 2.81 3.33 1.43
C VAL A 167 4.31 3.35 1.22
N TYR A 168 5.11 2.72 2.09
CA TYR A 168 6.54 2.58 1.88
C TYR A 168 6.84 1.87 0.57
N ALA A 169 6.12 0.79 0.29
CA ALA A 169 6.29 -0.01 -0.92
C ALA A 169 6.05 0.81 -2.19
N VAL A 170 4.90 1.47 -2.29
CA VAL A 170 4.57 2.33 -3.44
C VAL A 170 5.57 3.47 -3.57
N ALA A 171 5.87 4.17 -2.46
CA ALA A 171 6.82 5.29 -2.49
C ALA A 171 8.22 4.86 -2.93
N PHE A 172 8.69 3.68 -2.52
CA PHE A 172 9.98 3.13 -2.94
C PHE A 172 10.01 2.84 -4.44
N MET A 173 8.96 2.22 -4.98
CA MET A 173 8.85 1.88 -6.41
C MET A 173 8.88 3.12 -7.30
N HIS A 174 8.33 4.23 -6.84
CA HIS A 174 8.30 5.50 -7.59
C HIS A 174 9.42 6.49 -7.21
N GLY A 175 10.35 6.12 -6.32
CA GLY A 175 11.43 7.02 -5.87
C GLY A 175 10.96 8.22 -5.05
N TRP A 176 9.77 8.15 -4.43
CA TRP A 176 9.20 9.22 -3.60
C TRP A 176 9.75 9.18 -2.18
N GLU A 177 11.02 9.55 -2.03
CA GLU A 177 11.78 9.31 -0.80
C GLU A 177 11.23 10.00 0.46
N ASP A 178 10.62 11.17 0.34
CA ASP A 178 9.98 11.89 1.45
C ASP A 178 8.82 11.10 2.05
N VAL A 179 7.89 10.62 1.21
CA VAL A 179 6.77 9.77 1.62
C VAL A 179 7.29 8.42 2.10
N GLY A 180 8.26 7.83 1.41
CA GLY A 180 8.90 6.58 1.81
C GLY A 180 9.58 6.66 3.17
N ARG A 181 10.31 7.74 3.46
CA ARG A 181 10.94 7.96 4.78
C ARG A 181 9.90 8.15 5.88
N ALA A 182 8.82 8.86 5.62
CA ALA A 182 7.75 9.05 6.59
C ALA A 182 7.06 7.71 6.92
N ALA A 183 6.72 6.93 5.90
CA ALA A 183 6.12 5.61 6.05
C ALA A 183 7.07 4.62 6.77
N ALA A 184 8.36 4.61 6.43
CA ALA A 184 9.35 3.77 7.11
C ALA A 184 9.45 4.09 8.61
N LYS A 185 9.33 5.36 9.00
CA LYS A 185 9.30 5.76 10.41
C LYS A 185 8.04 5.25 11.11
N GLU A 186 6.88 5.33 10.46
CA GLU A 186 5.64 4.78 11.01
C GLU A 186 5.71 3.26 11.18
N CYS A 187 6.37 2.54 10.27
CA CYS A 187 6.63 1.10 10.43
C CYS A 187 7.40 0.74 11.71
N LEU A 188 8.15 1.67 12.33
CA LEU A 188 8.86 1.41 13.59
C LEU A 188 7.91 1.19 14.76
N LYS A 189 6.66 1.68 14.67
CA LYS A 189 5.62 1.47 15.69
C LYS A 189 4.97 0.09 15.61
N LEU A 190 5.29 -0.68 14.57
CA LEU A 190 4.67 -1.97 14.28
C LEU A 190 5.63 -3.14 14.53
N PRO A 191 5.11 -4.31 14.94
CA PRO A 191 5.82 -5.57 14.82
C PRO A 191 5.99 -5.89 13.32
N LEU A 192 7.07 -5.41 12.71
CA LEU A 192 7.19 -5.32 11.24
C LEU A 192 6.96 -6.66 10.53
N ARG A 193 7.44 -7.78 11.08
CA ARG A 193 7.25 -9.10 10.46
C ARG A 193 5.77 -9.45 10.29
N GLU A 194 4.96 -9.17 11.30
CA GLU A 194 3.52 -9.43 11.27
C GLU A 194 2.83 -8.43 10.34
N ALA A 195 3.19 -7.15 10.43
CA ALA A 195 2.64 -6.11 9.56
C ALA A 195 2.90 -6.38 8.07
N VAL A 196 4.11 -6.79 7.71
CA VAL A 196 4.47 -7.19 6.33
C VAL A 196 3.66 -8.40 5.89
N SER A 197 3.45 -9.39 6.78
CA SER A 197 2.67 -10.59 6.43
C SER A 197 1.19 -10.28 6.16
N LEU A 198 0.61 -9.32 6.89
CA LEU A 198 -0.78 -8.88 6.70
C LEU A 198 -0.94 -8.00 5.46
N ALA A 199 0.08 -7.20 5.13
CA ALA A 199 0.07 -6.31 3.99
C ALA A 199 0.47 -6.99 2.67
N LEU A 200 0.69 -8.32 2.64
CA LEU A 200 1.03 -9.04 1.39
C LEU A 200 0.05 -8.79 0.21
N PRO A 201 -1.28 -8.70 0.41
CA PRO A 201 -2.19 -8.36 -0.69
C PRO A 201 -1.91 -6.99 -1.32
N GLU A 202 -1.49 -6.02 -0.51
CA GLU A 202 -1.14 -4.64 -0.91
C GLU A 202 0.24 -4.57 -1.59
N ILE A 203 1.10 -5.55 -1.31
CA ILE A 203 2.55 -5.48 -1.54
C ILE A 203 3.00 -6.49 -2.61
N ASN A 204 2.07 -7.19 -3.25
CA ASN A 204 2.35 -8.21 -4.28
C ASN A 204 3.25 -7.71 -5.43
N THR A 205 3.37 -6.40 -5.63
CA THR A 205 4.20 -5.76 -6.66
C THR A 205 5.58 -5.33 -6.17
N LEU A 206 5.97 -5.63 -4.93
CA LEU A 206 7.26 -5.20 -4.40
C LEU A 206 8.45 -5.82 -5.11
N THR A 207 9.42 -4.96 -5.42
CA THR A 207 10.77 -5.42 -5.75
C THR A 207 11.43 -6.06 -4.53
N THR A 208 12.23 -7.11 -4.77
CA THR A 208 13.06 -7.77 -3.74
C THR A 208 13.89 -6.77 -2.92
N LEU A 209 14.29 -5.65 -3.54
CA LEU A 209 15.07 -4.60 -2.90
C LEU A 209 14.29 -3.83 -1.82
N ALA A 210 13.01 -3.51 -2.07
CA ALA A 210 12.14 -2.90 -1.05
C ALA A 210 11.93 -3.85 0.14
N TYR A 211 11.77 -5.15 -0.17
CA TYR A 211 11.64 -6.21 0.84
C TYR A 211 12.91 -6.38 1.67
N HIS A 212 14.09 -6.04 1.14
CA HIS A 212 15.34 -6.07 1.89
C HIS A 212 15.52 -4.80 2.75
N ASN A 213 15.25 -3.62 2.19
CA ASN A 213 15.60 -2.36 2.81
C ASN A 213 14.77 -2.02 4.06
N LEU A 214 13.46 -2.27 4.04
CA LEU A 214 12.61 -1.93 5.17
C LEU A 214 12.90 -2.79 6.41
N PRO A 215 13.00 -4.13 6.32
CA PRO A 215 13.42 -4.96 7.45
C PRO A 215 14.83 -4.63 7.94
N TYR A 216 15.76 -4.36 7.03
CA TYR A 216 17.11 -3.95 7.42
C TYR A 216 17.09 -2.64 8.23
N TYR A 217 16.41 -1.61 7.73
CA TYR A 217 16.23 -0.34 8.44
C TYR A 217 15.57 -0.54 9.82
N HIS A 218 14.47 -1.30 9.88
CA HIS A 218 13.76 -1.57 11.12
C HIS A 218 14.65 -2.31 12.13
N SER A 219 15.39 -3.33 11.69
CA SER A 219 16.32 -4.08 12.55
C SER A 219 17.43 -3.21 13.15
N ARG A 220 17.95 -2.25 12.38
CA ARG A 220 18.95 -1.29 12.86
C ARG A 220 18.36 -0.33 13.89
N CYS A 221 17.13 0.14 13.66
CA CYS A 221 16.43 0.97 14.62
C CYS A 221 16.11 0.19 15.90
N ALA A 222 15.66 -1.06 15.78
CA ALA A 222 15.44 -1.98 16.91
C ALA A 222 16.70 -2.21 17.73
N ALA A 223 17.84 -2.46 17.06
CA ALA A 223 19.12 -2.63 17.73
C ALA A 223 19.57 -1.33 18.46
N ALA A 224 19.43 -0.18 17.81
CA ALA A 224 19.76 1.11 18.41
C ALA A 224 18.86 1.44 19.62
N ALA A 225 17.54 1.26 19.47
CA ALA A 225 16.56 1.50 20.52
C ALA A 225 16.81 0.56 21.72
N LYS A 226 17.00 -0.73 21.49
CA LYS A 226 17.39 -1.71 22.52
C LYS A 226 18.73 -1.37 23.18
N GLY A 227 19.69 -0.82 22.42
CA GLY A 227 20.97 -0.38 22.97
C GLY A 227 20.82 0.65 24.10
N THR A 228 19.82 1.53 24.01
CA THR A 228 19.56 2.55 25.05
C THR A 228 19.10 1.97 26.40
N THR A 229 18.68 0.70 26.43
CA THR A 229 18.34 -0.01 27.67
C THR A 229 19.53 -0.76 28.26
N GLN A 230 20.59 -0.97 27.48
CA GLN A 230 21.82 -1.61 27.93
C GLN A 230 22.83 -0.57 28.43
N ASP A 231 22.88 0.57 27.74
CA ASP A 231 23.68 1.72 28.11
C ASP A 231 22.77 2.87 28.59
N LEU A 232 22.78 3.08 29.90
CA LEU A 232 21.97 4.10 30.56
C LEU A 232 22.73 5.43 30.75
N GLU A 233 23.83 5.67 30.01
CA GLU A 233 24.58 6.93 30.07
C GLU A 233 23.73 8.18 29.79
N TRP A 234 22.63 8.04 29.05
CA TRP A 234 21.66 9.12 28.80
C TRP A 234 20.90 9.55 30.06
N ILE A 235 20.85 8.71 31.10
CA ILE A 235 20.29 9.09 32.40
C ILE A 235 21.33 9.93 33.15
N THR A 236 21.21 11.25 33.01
CA THR A 236 22.05 12.18 33.76
C THR A 236 21.61 12.23 35.22
N ILE A 237 22.30 11.49 36.08
CA ILE A 237 22.18 11.64 37.52
C ILE A 237 22.98 12.89 37.89
N GLY A 238 22.28 14.02 38.06
CA GLY A 238 22.91 15.25 38.53
C GLY A 238 23.67 14.99 39.83
N HIS A 239 24.84 15.64 40.00
CA HIS A 239 25.63 15.57 41.24
C HIS A 239 24.71 15.83 42.45
N CYS A 240 24.53 14.84 43.32
CA CYS A 240 23.78 15.02 44.55
C CYS A 240 24.66 14.69 45.75
N PRO A 241 25.15 15.71 46.46
CA PRO A 241 25.90 15.51 47.69
C PRO A 241 25.04 14.92 48.83
N TRP A 242 23.72 15.22 48.91
CA TRP A 242 22.88 14.80 50.06
C TRP A 242 21.35 14.66 49.81
N ARG A 243 20.86 14.38 48.59
CA ARG A 243 19.40 14.32 48.29
C ARG A 243 18.92 12.93 47.86
N ARG A 244 17.77 12.51 48.37
CA ARG A 244 17.22 11.13 48.34
C ARG A 244 15.93 11.01 47.49
N ASP A 245 15.67 11.95 46.57
CA ASP A 245 14.27 12.18 46.11
C ASP A 245 14.06 12.31 44.59
N LYS A 246 15.04 12.03 43.72
CA LYS A 246 14.79 12.15 42.25
C LYS A 246 14.37 10.86 41.55
N TYR A 247 14.82 9.69 42.02
CA TYR A 247 14.54 8.42 41.36
C TYR A 247 14.46 7.29 42.40
N CYS A 248 13.28 6.68 42.53
CA CYS A 248 12.98 5.64 43.53
C CYS A 248 13.73 4.31 43.32
N TRP A 249 14.39 4.14 42.17
CA TRP A 249 15.13 2.93 41.78
C TRP A 249 16.65 3.03 41.99
N LEU A 250 17.14 4.16 42.50
CA LEU A 250 18.56 4.40 42.78
C LEU A 250 18.87 4.23 44.27
N GLY A 251 19.70 3.23 44.61
CA GLY A 251 20.21 2.96 45.95
C GLY A 251 21.59 3.58 46.19
N CYS A 252 21.84 4.07 47.40
CA CYS A 252 23.14 4.64 47.79
C CYS A 252 24.14 3.54 48.17
N LYS A 253 25.37 3.64 47.64
CA LYS A 253 26.46 2.66 47.88
C LYS A 253 26.98 2.65 49.33
N ASN A 254 26.78 3.73 50.07
CA ASN A 254 27.32 3.93 51.43
C ASN A 254 26.30 3.69 52.56
N ASN A 255 25.29 2.85 52.32
CA ASN A 255 24.37 2.38 53.36
C ASN A 255 23.73 3.53 54.16
N CYS A 256 23.47 4.66 53.51
CA CYS A 256 23.32 5.90 54.25
C CYS A 256 22.07 5.93 55.13
N HIS A 257 20.98 5.23 54.79
CA HIS A 257 19.87 5.04 55.72
C HIS A 257 19.14 3.72 55.45
N SER A 258 18.83 3.04 56.53
CA SER A 258 18.11 1.79 56.67
C SER A 258 16.80 1.74 55.90
N GLU A 259 16.73 0.87 54.90
CA GLU A 259 15.65 -0.11 54.73
C GLU A 259 16.22 -1.24 53.86
N SER A 260 16.43 -2.38 54.52
CA SER A 260 17.17 -3.52 54.00
C SER A 260 16.44 -4.20 52.84
N PHE A 261 16.62 -3.72 51.61
CA PHE A 261 16.44 -4.59 50.45
C PHE A 261 17.63 -5.55 50.40
N GLY A 262 17.47 -6.72 51.00
CA GLY A 262 18.46 -7.79 51.01
C GLY A 262 18.81 -8.21 49.58
N LEU A 263 20.02 -7.87 49.14
CA LEU A 263 20.56 -8.26 47.85
C LEU A 263 21.22 -9.63 48.00
N GLY A 264 20.55 -10.68 47.54
CA GLY A 264 21.12 -12.03 47.40
C GLY A 264 22.18 -12.09 46.29
N ALA A 265 23.18 -12.94 46.48
CA ALA A 265 24.22 -13.20 45.49
C ALA A 265 23.62 -13.83 44.22
N GLY A 266 23.62 -13.07 43.11
CA GLY A 266 23.09 -13.55 41.82
C GLY A 266 22.43 -12.49 40.94
N GLN A 267 22.26 -11.25 41.41
CA GLN A 267 21.52 -10.22 40.66
C GLN A 267 22.36 -9.52 39.58
N LYS A 268 21.81 -9.44 38.37
CA LYS A 268 22.36 -8.72 37.21
C LYS A 268 22.56 -7.23 37.54
N ARG A 269 23.76 -6.70 37.30
CA ARG A 269 24.10 -5.28 37.55
C ARG A 269 24.05 -4.48 36.24
N LEU A 270 23.17 -3.49 36.15
CA LEU A 270 23.28 -2.41 35.17
C LEU A 270 24.32 -1.40 35.67
N CYS A 271 25.46 -1.30 34.99
CA CYS A 271 26.51 -0.36 35.35
C CYS A 271 26.22 1.03 34.76
N LEU A 272 25.46 1.84 35.49
CA LEU A 272 25.51 3.29 35.31
C LEU A 272 26.89 3.76 35.80
N ARG A 273 27.75 4.30 34.92
CA ARG A 273 29.15 4.70 35.23
C ARG A 273 29.32 5.58 36.48
N ARG A 274 28.24 6.19 36.99
CA ARG A 274 28.23 7.10 38.15
C ARG A 274 27.13 6.85 39.19
N ALA A 275 26.34 5.78 39.04
CA ALA A 275 25.23 5.52 39.95
C ALA A 275 25.53 4.39 40.95
N GLY A 276 24.89 4.43 42.10
CA GLY A 276 24.97 3.38 43.12
C GLY A 276 24.30 2.08 42.70
N LEU A 277 23.83 1.31 43.69
CA LEU A 277 23.11 0.05 43.45
C LEU A 277 21.75 0.37 42.80
N VAL A 278 21.42 -0.28 41.69
CA VAL A 278 20.10 -0.15 41.04
C VAL A 278 19.16 -1.22 41.59
N SER A 279 17.89 -0.87 41.84
CA SER A 279 16.92 -1.84 42.34
C SER A 279 16.66 -2.97 41.32
N PRO A 280 16.50 -4.24 41.76
CA PRO A 280 16.25 -5.37 40.85
C PRO A 280 15.01 -5.19 39.97
N TRP A 281 13.93 -4.63 40.52
CA TRP A 281 12.70 -4.37 39.76
C TRP A 281 12.93 -3.42 38.57
N PHE A 282 13.82 -2.44 38.71
CA PHE A 282 14.13 -1.50 37.65
C PHE A 282 14.98 -2.14 36.56
N VAL A 283 15.93 -3.00 36.95
CA VAL A 283 16.69 -3.82 36.00
C VAL A 283 15.74 -4.66 35.15
N GLU A 284 14.80 -5.36 35.77
CA GLU A 284 13.78 -6.14 35.08
C GLU A 284 12.88 -5.28 34.18
N PHE A 285 12.49 -4.10 34.64
CA PHE A 285 11.72 -3.15 33.84
C PHE A 285 12.49 -2.74 32.58
N VAL A 286 13.75 -2.33 32.71
CA VAL A 286 14.61 -1.93 31.58
C VAL A 286 14.84 -3.09 30.60
N GLU A 287 15.03 -4.32 31.10
CA GLU A 287 15.11 -5.51 30.24
C GLU A 287 13.81 -5.73 29.44
N LYS A 288 12.64 -5.57 30.07
CA LYS A 288 11.33 -5.68 29.39
C LYS A 288 11.15 -4.60 28.34
N ILE A 289 11.51 -3.35 28.64
CA ILE A 289 11.49 -2.25 27.66
C ILE A 289 12.43 -2.57 26.49
N GLY A 290 13.62 -3.10 26.75
CA GLY A 290 14.55 -3.50 25.69
C GLY A 290 14.01 -4.59 24.77
N CYS A 291 13.24 -5.54 25.32
CA CYS A 291 12.52 -6.54 24.52
C CYS A 291 11.41 -5.92 23.67
N LEU A 292 10.64 -4.96 24.20
CA LEU A 292 9.60 -4.25 23.45
C LEU A 292 10.20 -3.41 22.32
N LEU A 293 11.24 -2.62 22.59
CA LEU A 293 11.94 -1.81 21.59
C LEU A 293 12.61 -2.63 20.49
N ALA A 294 12.92 -3.90 20.75
CA ALA A 294 13.42 -4.83 19.74
C ALA A 294 12.35 -5.23 18.71
N VAL A 295 11.07 -5.12 19.07
CA VAL A 295 9.92 -5.46 18.23
C VAL A 295 9.29 -4.20 17.63
N THR A 296 9.09 -3.17 18.45
CA THR A 296 8.49 -1.88 18.10
C THR A 296 9.43 -0.75 18.55
N PRO A 297 10.47 -0.42 17.76
CA PRO A 297 11.45 0.62 18.10
C PRO A 297 10.89 2.05 18.11
N GLY A 298 9.69 2.27 17.56
CA GLY A 298 9.01 3.56 17.56
C GLY A 298 8.13 3.73 18.81
N ILE A 299 8.05 4.97 19.29
CA ILE A 299 7.13 5.33 20.37
C ILE A 299 5.71 5.37 19.80
N ILE A 300 4.79 4.62 20.44
CA ILE A 300 3.36 4.85 20.30
C ILE A 300 3.06 6.08 21.15
N ASP A 301 2.81 7.23 20.52
CA ASP A 301 2.40 8.42 21.23
C ASP A 301 1.11 8.10 22.00
N GLN A 302 1.15 8.11 23.33
CA GLN A 302 -0.04 7.79 24.15
C GLN A 302 -0.97 9.00 24.33
N ASP A 303 -0.63 10.16 23.74
CA ASP A 303 -1.36 11.43 23.91
C ASP A 303 -2.48 11.67 22.89
N SER A 304 -2.92 10.65 22.14
CA SER A 304 -4.09 10.74 21.26
C SER A 304 -5.30 9.96 21.79
N ARG A 305 -5.69 10.20 23.05
CA ARG A 305 -7.00 9.82 23.60
C ARG A 305 -7.77 11.04 24.07
#